data_AF-A0A3M8CR82-F1
#
_entry.id   AF-A0A3M8CR82-F1
#
_cell.length_a   1.000
_cell.length_b   1.000
_cell.length_c   1.000
_cell.angle_alpha   90.00
_cell.angle_beta   90.00
_cell.angle_gamma   90.00
#
_symmetry.space_group_name_H-M   'P 1'
#
loop_
_entity.id
_entity.type
_entity.pdbx_description
1 polymer ?
#
loop_
_entity_poly.entity_id
_entity_poly.type
_entity_poly.pdbx_seq_one_letter_code
_entity_poly.pdbx_strand_id
1 'polypeptide(L)'
;MLANSAIELVNRCYEETFSLVSLEELKESFIVYVFGDYQDEFLREYDLEDFYEHLDYLQLTNCRRDFDKAVEEWFVVQYGPVAEDVNYHDILFTLVKEAVVQYQSQNRIALIRDVTKLLTIPNGFIARWQNGLLRDRSLPTYFKYLMKLGIRSHEDIETLVDMWLVEYPNAFDKKQQQLFANPPRRGRPNNVELALLMEMAYEFKPEMTPQERERLRKIYYYHRKSLTIREMVVKFKNYISSKTKSDDDTQVG
;
A
#
# COMPACT_ATOMS: atom_id res chain seq x y z
N MET A 1 7.78 -31.94 -10.92
CA MET A 1 7.83 -32.61 -9.59
C MET A 1 6.56 -32.23 -8.88
N LEU A 2 5.70 -33.18 -8.49
CA LEU A 2 4.38 -32.87 -7.94
C LEU A 2 4.47 -32.03 -6.65
N ALA A 3 3.46 -31.20 -6.39
CA ALA A 3 3.38 -30.41 -5.17
C ALA A 3 3.04 -31.31 -3.96
N ASN A 4 3.62 -31.03 -2.80
CA ASN A 4 3.40 -31.83 -1.59
C ASN A 4 2.37 -31.20 -0.63
N SER A 5 1.95 -29.97 -0.91
CA SER A 5 0.93 -29.25 -0.14
C SER A 5 0.22 -28.21 -1.01
N ALA A 6 -1.00 -27.82 -0.64
CA ALA A 6 -1.72 -26.74 -1.31
C ALA A 6 -0.93 -25.42 -1.28
N ILE A 7 -0.24 -25.12 -0.17
CA ILE A 7 0.61 -23.91 -0.02
C ILE A 7 1.76 -23.92 -1.02
N GLU A 8 2.41 -25.07 -1.23
CA GLU A 8 3.45 -25.21 -2.25
C GLU A 8 2.90 -24.97 -3.65
N LEU A 9 1.71 -25.50 -3.94
CA LEU A 9 1.05 -25.33 -5.23
C LEU A 9 0.66 -23.86 -5.49
N VAL A 10 0.11 -23.17 -4.49
CA VAL A 10 -0.15 -21.71 -4.55
C VAL A 10 1.16 -20.95 -4.75
N ASN A 11 2.25 -21.35 -4.08
CA ASN A 11 3.54 -20.69 -4.24
C ASN A 11 4.08 -20.78 -5.67
N ARG A 12 3.93 -21.94 -6.33
CA ARG A 12 4.32 -22.13 -7.72
C ARG A 12 3.45 -21.29 -8.66
N CYS A 13 2.13 -21.32 -8.48
CA CYS A 13 1.20 -20.46 -9.21
C CYS A 13 1.61 -18.98 -9.11
N TYR A 14 1.90 -18.51 -7.90
CA TYR A 14 2.34 -17.13 -7.67
C TYR A 14 3.69 -16.83 -8.36
N GLU A 15 4.64 -17.76 -8.34
CA GLU A 15 5.95 -17.58 -8.98
C GLU A 15 5.86 -17.44 -10.50
N GLU A 16 4.83 -18.02 -11.13
CA GLU A 16 4.58 -17.88 -12.58
C GLU A 16 3.90 -16.55 -12.96
N THR A 17 3.33 -15.81 -12.00
CA THR A 17 2.69 -14.51 -12.29
C THR A 17 3.69 -13.39 -12.59
N PHE A 18 4.91 -13.49 -12.04
CA PHE A 18 5.98 -12.49 -12.16
C PHE A 18 5.54 -11.02 -11.93
N SER A 19 4.53 -10.78 -11.09
CA SER A 19 3.94 -9.45 -10.91
C SER A 19 3.23 -9.27 -9.56
N LEU A 20 2.77 -8.04 -9.28
CA LEU A 20 1.85 -7.76 -8.16
C LEU A 20 0.44 -8.18 -8.55
N VAL A 21 -0.12 -9.10 -7.78
CA VAL A 21 -1.46 -9.66 -7.99
C VAL A 21 -2.22 -9.53 -6.68
N SER A 22 -3.44 -8.99 -6.74
CA SER A 22 -4.30 -8.91 -5.56
C SER A 22 -4.70 -10.30 -5.05
N LEU A 23 -5.15 -10.40 -3.80
CA LEU A 23 -5.59 -11.67 -3.22
C LEU A 23 -6.70 -12.32 -4.07
N GLU A 24 -7.67 -11.53 -4.50
CA GLU A 24 -8.80 -12.02 -5.29
C GLU A 24 -8.38 -12.42 -6.70
N GLU A 25 -7.49 -11.68 -7.35
CA GLU A 25 -6.93 -12.11 -8.64
C GLU A 25 -6.12 -13.41 -8.50
N LEU A 26 -5.35 -13.57 -7.41
CA LEU A 26 -4.58 -14.79 -7.16
C LEU A 26 -5.49 -16.00 -6.92
N LYS A 27 -6.65 -15.83 -6.25
CA LYS A 27 -7.65 -16.88 -6.10
C LYS A 27 -8.17 -17.39 -7.45
N GLU A 28 -8.50 -16.47 -8.36
CA GLU A 28 -8.93 -16.84 -9.71
C GLU A 28 -7.80 -17.50 -10.52
N SER A 29 -6.60 -16.91 -10.49
CA SER A 29 -5.44 -17.46 -11.18
C SER A 29 -5.05 -18.85 -10.67
N PHE A 30 -5.21 -19.10 -9.37
CA PHE A 30 -4.89 -20.39 -8.78
C PHE A 30 -5.78 -21.52 -9.32
N ILE A 31 -7.07 -21.28 -9.48
CA ILE A 31 -7.99 -22.28 -10.06
C ILE A 31 -7.59 -22.57 -11.51
N VAL A 32 -7.34 -21.52 -12.29
CA VAL A 32 -6.92 -21.65 -13.70
C VAL A 32 -5.61 -22.41 -13.83
N TYR A 33 -4.65 -22.13 -12.94
CA TYR A 33 -3.36 -22.81 -12.91
C TYR A 33 -3.49 -24.31 -12.60
N VAL A 34 -4.28 -24.66 -11.57
CA VAL A 34 -4.43 -26.06 -11.14
C VAL A 34 -5.07 -26.92 -12.23
N PHE A 35 -6.12 -26.44 -12.88
CA PHE A 35 -6.82 -27.15 -13.95
C PHE A 35 -6.27 -26.85 -15.36
N GLY A 36 -5.14 -26.14 -15.43
CA GLY A 36 -4.42 -25.84 -16.66
C GLY A 36 -3.02 -26.43 -16.55
N ASP A 37 -2.03 -25.57 -16.33
CA ASP A 37 -0.61 -25.92 -16.36
C ASP A 37 -0.24 -27.07 -15.41
N TYR A 38 -0.82 -27.10 -14.20
CA TYR A 38 -0.52 -28.16 -13.22
C TYR A 38 -1.14 -29.50 -13.62
N GLN A 39 -2.39 -29.50 -14.08
CA GLN A 39 -3.05 -30.70 -14.59
C GLN A 39 -2.29 -31.24 -15.81
N ASP A 40 -1.88 -30.37 -16.72
CA ASP A 40 -1.09 -30.76 -17.89
C ASP A 40 0.30 -31.30 -17.51
N GLU A 41 0.94 -30.79 -16.46
CA GLU A 41 2.17 -31.38 -15.90
C GLU A 41 1.90 -32.78 -15.35
N PHE A 42 0.83 -32.93 -14.57
CA PHE A 42 0.47 -34.19 -13.90
C PHE A 42 0.14 -35.30 -14.91
N LEU A 43 -0.67 -34.98 -15.93
CA LEU A 43 -1.14 -35.91 -16.94
C LEU A 43 -0.06 -36.41 -17.91
N ARG A 44 1.17 -35.87 -17.83
CA ARG A 44 2.32 -36.41 -18.59
C ARG A 44 2.77 -37.77 -18.05
N GLU A 45 2.58 -38.01 -16.76
CA GLU A 45 3.08 -39.19 -16.06
C GLU A 45 1.97 -40.05 -15.44
N TYR A 46 0.80 -39.46 -15.19
CA TYR A 46 -0.33 -40.08 -14.48
C TYR A 46 -1.64 -39.86 -15.23
N ASP A 47 -2.72 -40.51 -14.81
CA ASP A 47 -4.04 -40.32 -15.41
C ASP A 47 -4.89 -39.27 -14.70
N LEU A 48 -6.12 -39.07 -15.19
CA LEU A 48 -7.04 -38.09 -14.67
C LEU A 48 -7.63 -38.50 -13.30
N GLU A 49 -7.76 -39.80 -13.03
CA GLU A 49 -8.26 -40.29 -11.74
C GLU A 49 -7.20 -40.01 -10.66
N ASP A 50 -5.93 -40.32 -10.96
CA ASP A 50 -4.77 -40.01 -10.12
C ASP A 50 -4.69 -38.51 -9.80
N PHE A 51 -5.04 -37.63 -10.75
CA PHE A 51 -5.04 -36.19 -10.53
C PHE A 51 -6.06 -35.75 -9.48
N TYR A 52 -7.28 -36.29 -9.52
CA TYR A 52 -8.29 -35.98 -8.51
C TYR A 52 -7.97 -36.57 -7.14
N GLU A 53 -7.38 -37.77 -7.09
CA GLU A 53 -6.85 -38.33 -5.84
C GLU A 53 -5.72 -37.47 -5.27
N HIS A 54 -4.88 -36.92 -6.14
CA HIS A 54 -3.84 -36.00 -5.72
C HIS A 54 -4.41 -34.68 -5.18
N LEU A 55 -5.45 -34.11 -5.80
CA LEU A 55 -6.14 -32.95 -5.26
C LEU A 55 -6.78 -33.25 -3.90
N ASP A 56 -7.31 -34.45 -3.68
CA ASP A 56 -7.81 -34.89 -2.37
C ASP A 56 -6.68 -34.97 -1.32
N TYR A 57 -5.52 -35.53 -1.70
CA TYR A 57 -4.32 -35.53 -0.85
C TYR A 57 -3.89 -34.11 -0.45
N LEU A 58 -3.98 -33.15 -1.38
CA LEU A 58 -3.69 -31.73 -1.12
C LEU A 58 -4.81 -31.00 -0.36
N GLN A 59 -5.92 -31.68 -0.02
CA GLN A 59 -7.11 -31.13 0.62
C GLN A 59 -7.85 -30.08 -0.23
N LEU A 60 -7.85 -30.25 -1.56
CA LEU A 60 -8.47 -29.37 -2.54
C LEU A 60 -9.75 -29.97 -3.15
N THR A 61 -10.57 -30.62 -2.32
CA THR A 61 -11.76 -31.38 -2.76
C THR A 61 -12.99 -30.54 -3.10
N ASN A 62 -13.25 -29.46 -2.35
CA ASN A 62 -14.47 -28.65 -2.51
C ASN A 62 -14.28 -27.51 -3.50
N CYS A 63 -13.38 -27.70 -4.48
CA CYS A 63 -12.98 -26.73 -5.49
C CYS A 63 -12.88 -25.31 -4.90
N ARG A 64 -13.82 -24.42 -5.22
CA ARG A 64 -13.73 -23.00 -4.86
C ARG A 64 -13.40 -22.73 -3.40
N ARG A 65 -14.06 -23.41 -2.45
CA ARG A 65 -13.85 -23.13 -1.02
C ARG A 65 -12.44 -23.47 -0.56
N ASP A 66 -11.95 -24.64 -0.96
CA ASP A 66 -10.65 -25.13 -0.49
C ASP A 66 -9.50 -24.42 -1.21
N PHE A 67 -9.72 -24.02 -2.48
CA PHE A 67 -8.77 -23.22 -3.25
C PHE A 67 -8.64 -21.80 -2.68
N ASP A 68 -9.76 -21.13 -2.41
CA ASP A 68 -9.74 -19.80 -1.80
C ASP A 68 -9.03 -19.85 -0.44
N LYS A 69 -9.33 -20.87 0.36
CA LYS A 69 -8.70 -21.08 1.66
C LYS A 69 -7.19 -21.32 1.53
N ALA A 70 -6.75 -22.14 0.58
CA ALA A 70 -5.32 -22.38 0.37
C ALA A 70 -4.56 -21.09 0.01
N VAL A 71 -5.16 -20.23 -0.81
CA VAL A 71 -4.58 -18.93 -1.18
C VAL A 71 -4.56 -17.98 0.02
N GLU A 72 -5.61 -17.93 0.83
CA GLU A 72 -5.67 -17.15 2.07
C GLU A 72 -4.62 -17.60 3.10
N GLU A 73 -4.47 -18.91 3.29
CA GLU A 73 -3.45 -19.48 4.18
C GLU A 73 -2.04 -19.16 3.68
N TRP A 74 -1.78 -19.33 2.39
CA TRP A 74 -0.50 -18.93 1.79
C TRP A 74 -0.23 -17.45 2.00
N PHE A 75 -1.24 -16.60 1.83
CA PHE A 75 -1.12 -15.15 2.03
C PHE A 75 -0.73 -14.80 3.47
N VAL A 76 -1.38 -15.43 4.46
CA VAL A 76 -1.04 -15.28 5.88
C VAL A 76 0.37 -15.79 6.18
N VAL A 77 0.81 -16.89 5.57
CA VAL A 77 2.19 -17.40 5.75
C VAL A 77 3.22 -16.43 5.19
N GLN A 78 2.96 -15.80 4.03
CA GLN A 78 3.89 -14.85 3.42
C GLN A 78 3.93 -13.50 4.15
N TYR A 79 2.79 -13.04 4.69
CA TYR A 79 2.62 -11.67 5.16
C TYR A 79 2.38 -11.53 6.67
N GLY A 80 2.04 -12.61 7.37
CA GLY A 80 1.46 -12.57 8.71
C GLY A 80 -0.06 -12.31 8.69
N PRO A 81 -0.71 -12.29 9.86
CA PRO A 81 -2.14 -12.01 9.94
C PRO A 81 -2.45 -10.62 9.37
N VAL A 82 -3.61 -10.46 8.74
CA VAL A 82 -4.09 -9.17 8.21
C VAL A 82 -4.16 -8.17 9.37
N ALA A 83 -3.20 -7.26 9.46
CA ALA A 83 -3.31 -6.12 10.36
C ALA A 83 -4.45 -5.22 9.85
N GLU A 84 -5.31 -4.77 10.77
CA GLU A 84 -6.43 -3.86 10.44
C GLU A 84 -5.93 -2.51 9.90
N ASP A 85 -4.67 -2.14 10.20
CA ASP A 85 -4.02 -0.95 9.70
C ASP A 85 -3.01 -1.27 8.58
N VAL A 86 -3.11 -0.51 7.48
CA VAL A 86 -2.15 -0.55 6.36
C VAL A 86 -0.85 0.12 6.81
N ASN A 87 0.04 -0.67 7.43
CA ASN A 87 1.36 -0.20 7.83
C ASN A 87 2.35 -0.38 6.67
N TYR A 88 2.52 0.68 5.87
CA TYR A 88 3.59 0.77 4.89
C TYR A 88 4.94 0.94 5.56
N HIS A 89 5.95 0.21 5.10
CA HIS A 89 7.31 0.41 5.56
C HIS A 89 7.85 1.78 5.12
N ASP A 90 8.58 2.49 5.99
CA ASP A 90 9.10 3.86 5.76
C ASP A 90 9.89 4.04 4.45
N ILE A 91 10.57 2.99 4.02
CA ILE A 91 11.30 2.96 2.74
C ILE A 91 10.39 3.30 1.55
N LEU A 92 9.11 2.92 1.59
CA LEU A 92 8.15 3.21 0.52
C LEU A 92 7.87 4.71 0.39
N PHE A 93 7.72 5.42 1.51
CA PHE A 93 7.56 6.88 1.49
C PHE A 93 8.81 7.60 0.97
N THR A 94 9.99 7.03 1.25
CA THR A 94 11.26 7.53 0.68
C THR A 94 11.28 7.36 -0.84
N LEU A 95 10.78 6.23 -1.37
CA LEU A 95 10.69 5.99 -2.81
C LEU A 95 9.65 6.90 -3.49
N VAL A 96 8.53 7.22 -2.84
CA VAL A 96 7.58 8.23 -3.36
C VAL A 96 8.28 9.59 -3.49
N LYS A 97 9.04 10.00 -2.47
CA LYS A 97 9.83 11.24 -2.53
C LYS A 97 10.85 11.21 -3.67
N GLU A 98 11.56 10.10 -3.87
CA GLU A 98 12.50 9.93 -4.99
C GLU A 98 11.78 10.09 -6.34
N ALA A 99 10.61 9.46 -6.51
CA ALA A 99 9.83 9.58 -7.73
C ALA A 99 9.37 11.02 -7.99
N VAL A 100 8.93 11.74 -6.95
CA VAL A 100 8.55 13.16 -7.05
C VAL A 100 9.72 14.02 -7.56
N VAL A 101 10.92 13.83 -6.98
CA VAL A 101 12.11 14.61 -7.35
C VAL A 101 12.59 14.26 -8.76
N GLN A 102 12.62 12.96 -9.09
CA GLN A 102 13.17 12.46 -10.35
C GLN A 102 12.26 12.74 -11.55
N TYR A 103 10.96 12.49 -11.41
CA TYR A 103 10.03 12.52 -12.55
C TYR A 103 9.23 13.82 -12.63
N GLN A 104 9.20 14.63 -11.57
CA GLN A 104 8.46 15.90 -11.51
C GLN A 104 7.01 15.75 -12.01
N SER A 105 6.34 14.70 -11.54
CA SER A 105 5.02 14.31 -12.02
C SER A 105 4.00 15.45 -11.88
N GLN A 106 3.29 15.75 -12.98
CA GLN A 106 2.43 16.94 -13.05
C GLN A 106 1.07 16.78 -12.34
N ASN A 107 0.65 15.55 -12.09
CA ASN A 107 -0.64 15.23 -11.46
C ASN A 107 -0.57 13.85 -10.79
N ARG A 108 -1.64 13.50 -10.07
CA ARG A 108 -1.73 12.26 -9.28
C ARG A 108 -1.52 11.00 -10.13
N ILE A 109 -2.16 10.95 -11.30
CA ILE A 109 -2.08 9.79 -12.21
C ILE A 109 -0.65 9.60 -12.70
N ALA A 110 0.03 10.69 -13.05
CA ALA A 110 1.44 10.65 -13.43
C ALA A 110 2.31 10.17 -12.26
N LEU A 111 2.08 10.66 -11.05
CA LEU A 111 2.86 10.25 -9.88
C LEU A 111 2.67 8.77 -9.55
N ILE A 112 1.43 8.26 -9.57
CA ILE A 112 1.14 6.83 -9.37
C ILE A 112 1.87 6.02 -10.43
N ARG A 113 1.74 6.38 -11.71
CA ARG A 113 2.44 5.70 -12.79
C ARG A 113 3.95 5.67 -12.57
N ASP A 114 4.53 6.79 -12.16
CA ASP A 114 5.98 6.92 -11.99
C ASP A 114 6.50 6.12 -10.77
N VAL A 115 5.74 6.11 -9.66
CA VAL A 115 6.02 5.24 -8.50
C VAL A 115 5.86 3.76 -8.86
N THR A 116 4.80 3.39 -9.59
CA THR A 116 4.61 2.02 -10.07
C THR A 116 5.80 1.59 -10.91
N LYS A 117 6.25 2.41 -11.88
CA LYS A 117 7.43 2.10 -12.68
C LYS A 117 8.68 1.89 -11.84
N LEU A 118 8.93 2.76 -10.87
CA LEU A 118 10.09 2.66 -9.98
C LEU A 118 10.08 1.34 -9.18
N LEU A 119 8.90 0.90 -8.76
CA LEU A 119 8.71 -0.32 -7.97
C LEU A 119 8.65 -1.59 -8.82
N THR A 120 8.15 -1.58 -10.05
CA THR A 120 7.84 -2.81 -10.79
C THR A 120 8.71 -3.05 -12.03
N ILE A 121 9.49 -2.06 -12.48
CA ILE A 121 10.37 -2.21 -13.65
C ILE A 121 11.83 -2.48 -13.19
N PRO A 122 12.55 -3.42 -13.86
CA PRO A 122 13.93 -3.81 -13.52
C PRO A 122 15.00 -2.77 -13.86
N ASN A 123 14.67 -1.48 -13.76
CA ASN A 123 15.58 -0.35 -13.95
C ASN A 123 15.64 0.58 -12.72
N GLY A 124 14.74 0.37 -11.76
CA GLY A 124 14.59 1.22 -10.58
C GLY A 124 14.96 0.50 -9.29
N PHE A 125 14.00 0.45 -8.36
CA PHE A 125 14.21 -0.13 -7.04
C PHE A 125 14.50 -1.64 -7.09
N ILE A 126 13.91 -2.36 -8.05
CA ILE A 126 14.22 -3.77 -8.32
C ILE A 126 15.71 -3.99 -8.52
N ALA A 127 16.32 -3.22 -9.45
CA ALA A 127 17.73 -3.38 -9.78
C ALA A 127 18.62 -3.08 -8.57
N ARG A 128 18.29 -2.06 -7.76
CA ARG A 128 19.01 -1.76 -6.52
C ARG A 128 18.88 -2.88 -5.49
N TRP A 129 17.69 -3.44 -5.33
CA TRP A 129 17.43 -4.55 -4.42
C TRP A 129 18.18 -5.83 -4.84
N GLN A 130 18.19 -6.15 -6.13
CA GLN A 130 18.92 -7.30 -6.69
C GLN A 130 20.45 -7.14 -6.54
N ASN A 131 20.97 -5.92 -6.72
CA ASN A 131 22.41 -5.66 -6.61
C ASN A 131 22.92 -5.56 -5.16
N GLY A 132 22.05 -5.21 -4.20
CA GLY A 132 22.42 -4.97 -2.80
C GLY A 132 22.50 -6.23 -1.92
N LEU A 133 21.90 -7.35 -2.35
CA LEU A 133 21.87 -8.61 -1.61
C LEU A 133 22.18 -9.76 -2.57
N LEU A 134 23.35 -10.40 -2.40
CA LEU A 134 23.79 -11.68 -3.00
C LEU A 134 23.04 -12.01 -4.31
N ARG A 135 23.60 -11.54 -5.43
CA ARG A 135 23.25 -11.61 -6.87
C ARG A 135 22.22 -12.62 -7.44
N ASP A 136 21.63 -13.51 -6.67
CA ASP A 136 20.76 -14.62 -7.10
C ASP A 136 19.27 -14.44 -6.72
N ARG A 137 18.80 -13.23 -6.43
CA ARG A 137 17.37 -13.04 -6.09
C ARG A 137 16.48 -12.90 -7.33
N SER A 138 15.58 -13.87 -7.50
CA SER A 138 14.61 -13.93 -8.61
C SER A 138 13.55 -12.82 -8.54
N LEU A 139 12.92 -12.51 -9.68
CA LEU A 139 11.84 -11.52 -9.77
C LEU A 139 10.62 -11.86 -8.89
N PRO A 140 10.16 -13.13 -8.80
CA PRO A 140 9.10 -13.49 -7.84
C PRO A 140 9.47 -13.17 -6.38
N THR A 141 10.75 -13.37 -6.02
CA THR A 141 11.24 -13.04 -4.66
C THR A 141 11.14 -11.55 -4.38
N TYR A 142 11.30 -10.71 -5.41
CA TYR A 142 11.14 -9.27 -5.27
C TYR A 142 9.68 -8.88 -5.00
N PHE A 143 8.70 -9.47 -5.69
CA PHE A 143 7.29 -9.17 -5.44
C PHE A 143 6.85 -9.65 -4.05
N LYS A 144 7.34 -10.81 -3.59
CA LYS A 144 7.19 -11.24 -2.18
C LYS A 144 7.81 -10.24 -1.20
N TYR A 145 8.94 -9.63 -1.55
CA TYR A 145 9.55 -8.58 -0.75
C TYR A 145 8.68 -7.30 -0.71
N LEU A 146 8.11 -6.88 -1.84
CA LEU A 146 7.17 -5.76 -1.88
C LEU A 146 5.92 -6.00 -1.04
N MET A 147 5.37 -7.22 -1.07
CA MET A 147 4.26 -7.62 -0.20
C MET A 147 4.62 -7.38 1.27
N LYS A 148 5.82 -7.79 1.70
CA LYS A 148 6.30 -7.57 3.08
C LYS A 148 6.49 -6.09 3.45
N LEU A 149 6.74 -5.23 2.47
CA LEU A 149 6.79 -3.78 2.70
C LEU A 149 5.39 -3.13 2.77
N GLY A 150 4.35 -3.86 2.37
CA GLY A 150 2.96 -3.39 2.37
C GLY A 150 2.36 -3.16 0.97
N ILE A 151 3.06 -3.49 -0.12
CA ILE A 151 2.54 -3.39 -1.49
C ILE A 151 2.12 -4.78 -1.97
N ARG A 152 0.82 -5.08 -1.90
CA ARG A 152 0.23 -6.38 -2.26
C ARG A 152 -0.44 -6.30 -3.62
N SER A 153 -1.03 -5.16 -3.95
CA SER A 153 -1.65 -4.88 -5.25
C SER A 153 -1.23 -3.52 -5.80
N HIS A 154 -1.66 -3.22 -7.02
CA HIS A 154 -1.51 -1.88 -7.60
C HIS A 154 -2.30 -0.82 -6.82
N GLU A 155 -3.41 -1.19 -6.16
CA GLU A 155 -4.21 -0.28 -5.33
C GLU A 155 -3.46 0.19 -4.08
N ASP A 156 -2.55 -0.64 -3.55
CA ASP A 156 -1.69 -0.26 -2.44
C ASP A 156 -0.70 0.83 -2.84
N ILE A 157 -0.22 0.83 -4.09
CA ILE A 157 0.63 1.90 -4.62
C ILE A 157 -0.16 3.21 -4.70
N GLU A 158 -1.41 3.17 -5.14
CA GLU A 158 -2.28 4.34 -5.13
C GLU A 158 -2.47 4.89 -3.71
N THR A 159 -2.73 4.01 -2.76
CA THR A 159 -2.99 4.38 -1.37
C THR A 159 -1.74 4.94 -0.70
N LEU A 160 -0.56 4.36 -0.97
CA LEU A 160 0.73 4.90 -0.54
C LEU A 160 0.96 6.33 -1.07
N VAL A 161 0.72 6.56 -2.36
CA VAL A 161 0.86 7.89 -2.97
C VAL A 161 -0.12 8.87 -2.34
N ASP A 162 -1.38 8.48 -2.17
CA ASP A 162 -2.40 9.32 -1.55
C ASP A 162 -2.01 9.69 -0.10
N MET A 163 -1.53 8.72 0.68
CA MET A 163 -1.06 8.95 2.04
C MET A 163 0.11 9.94 2.06
N TRP A 164 1.10 9.76 1.18
CA TRP A 164 2.24 10.67 1.08
C TRP A 164 1.82 12.09 0.70
N LEU A 165 0.93 12.26 -0.28
CA LEU A 165 0.45 13.57 -0.70
C LEU A 165 -0.31 14.31 0.43
N VAL A 166 -1.02 13.57 1.29
CA VAL A 166 -1.70 14.12 2.47
C VAL A 166 -0.69 14.45 3.57
N GLU A 167 0.33 13.62 3.79
CA GLU A 167 1.33 13.88 4.82
C GLU A 167 2.21 15.10 4.51
N TYR A 168 2.44 15.36 3.23
CA TYR A 168 3.33 16.40 2.72
C TYR A 168 2.61 17.36 1.74
N PRO A 169 1.52 18.04 2.16
CA PRO A 169 0.77 18.89 1.25
C PRO A 169 1.60 20.10 0.80
N ASN A 170 2.52 20.57 1.64
CA ASN A 170 3.41 21.69 1.36
C ASN A 170 4.62 21.31 0.47
N ALA A 171 4.74 20.06 0.02
CA ALA A 171 5.80 19.66 -0.90
C ALA A 171 5.59 20.22 -2.32
N PHE A 172 4.40 20.76 -2.62
CA PHE A 172 4.02 21.23 -3.95
C PHE A 172 3.43 22.63 -3.91
N ASP A 173 3.53 23.34 -5.03
CA ASP A 173 2.84 24.62 -5.19
C ASP A 173 1.32 24.46 -5.29
N LYS A 174 0.59 25.57 -5.13
CA LYS A 174 -0.88 25.59 -5.15
C LYS A 174 -1.48 25.04 -6.45
N LYS A 175 -0.82 25.25 -7.60
CA LYS A 175 -1.29 24.78 -8.90
C LYS A 175 -1.13 23.26 -9.00
N GLN A 176 0.00 22.72 -8.57
CA GLN A 176 0.27 21.29 -8.51
C GLN A 176 -0.67 20.59 -7.52
N GLN A 177 -0.91 21.16 -6.33
CA GLN A 177 -1.89 20.63 -5.38
C GLN A 177 -3.29 20.49 -5.99
N GLN A 178 -3.73 21.49 -6.77
CA GLN A 178 -5.01 21.43 -7.50
C GLN A 178 -5.03 20.33 -8.56
N LEU A 179 -3.91 20.09 -9.25
CA LEU A 179 -3.78 18.99 -10.22
C LEU A 179 -3.77 17.62 -9.52
N PHE A 180 -3.19 17.51 -8.33
CA PHE A 180 -3.22 16.28 -7.53
C PHE A 180 -4.61 15.98 -6.95
N ALA A 181 -5.42 16.99 -6.66
CA ALA A 181 -6.77 16.83 -6.14
C ALA A 181 -7.81 16.41 -7.21
N ASN A 182 -7.44 16.39 -8.48
CA ASN A 182 -8.33 16.06 -9.60
C ASN A 182 -8.03 14.66 -10.19
N PRO A 183 -9.07 13.84 -10.44
CA PRO A 183 -10.48 14.06 -10.11
C PRO A 183 -10.78 13.89 -8.61
N PRO A 184 -11.75 14.61 -8.04
CA PRO A 184 -12.11 14.49 -6.64
C PRO A 184 -12.74 13.11 -6.36
N ARG A 185 -12.15 12.34 -5.44
CA ARG A 185 -12.70 11.04 -4.99
C ARG A 185 -13.64 11.23 -3.79
N ARG A 186 -14.85 10.66 -3.88
CA ARG A 186 -15.82 10.67 -2.76
C ARG A 186 -15.19 10.03 -1.52
N GLY A 187 -15.18 10.78 -0.42
CA GLY A 187 -14.73 10.28 0.88
C GLY A 187 -13.21 10.34 1.13
N ARG A 188 -12.38 10.76 0.16
CA ARG A 188 -10.93 10.96 0.39
C ARG A 188 -10.60 12.44 0.73
N PRO A 189 -9.60 12.69 1.60
CA PRO A 189 -9.21 14.04 1.99
C PRO A 189 -8.76 14.87 0.78
N ASN A 190 -9.09 16.16 0.77
CA ASN A 190 -8.71 17.08 -0.30
C ASN A 190 -7.41 17.80 0.10
N ASN A 191 -6.33 17.51 -0.63
CA ASN A 191 -5.01 18.07 -0.34
C ASN A 191 -4.97 19.60 -0.44
N VAL A 192 -5.82 20.21 -1.28
CA VAL A 192 -5.90 21.68 -1.40
C VAL A 192 -6.51 22.29 -0.13
N GLU A 193 -7.54 21.66 0.43
CA GLU A 193 -8.17 22.13 1.67
C GLU A 193 -7.24 21.93 2.87
N LEU A 194 -6.53 20.80 2.91
CA LEU A 194 -5.55 20.52 3.96
C LEU A 194 -4.34 21.46 3.87
N ALA A 195 -3.83 21.75 2.66
CA ALA A 195 -2.78 22.74 2.45
C ALA A 195 -3.22 24.13 2.93
N LEU A 196 -4.42 24.57 2.54
CA LEU A 196 -4.97 25.86 2.98
C LEU A 196 -5.15 25.91 4.50
N LEU A 197 -5.62 24.82 5.12
CA LEU A 197 -5.70 24.71 6.58
C LEU A 197 -4.31 24.84 7.23
N MET A 198 -3.29 24.19 6.65
CA MET A 198 -1.91 24.29 7.13
C MET A 198 -1.36 25.71 6.97
N GLU A 199 -1.54 26.36 5.83
CA GLU A 199 -1.15 27.76 5.61
C GLU A 199 -1.74 28.68 6.67
N MET A 200 -3.06 28.61 6.91
CA MET A 200 -3.73 29.42 7.92
C MET A 200 -3.30 29.10 9.36
N ALA A 201 -2.93 27.85 9.64
CA ALA A 201 -2.37 27.46 10.93
C ALA A 201 -0.94 27.98 11.11
N TYR A 202 -0.12 27.98 10.05
CA TYR A 202 1.24 28.54 10.06
C TYR A 202 1.25 30.05 10.26
N GLU A 203 0.26 30.79 9.73
CA GLU A 203 0.09 32.22 10.03
C GLU A 203 -0.08 32.49 11.53
N PHE A 204 -0.69 31.55 12.26
CA PHE A 204 -0.89 31.66 13.71
C PHE A 204 0.29 31.10 14.52
N LYS A 205 0.83 29.95 14.12
CA LYS A 205 1.96 29.27 14.76
C LYS A 205 2.95 28.83 13.68
N PRO A 206 3.96 29.67 13.35
CA PRO A 206 4.93 29.35 12.30
C PRO A 206 5.75 28.08 12.59
N GLU A 207 6.06 27.82 13.85
CA GLU A 207 6.83 26.65 14.28
C GLU A 207 5.94 25.60 14.94
N MET A 208 5.31 24.75 14.12
CA MET A 208 4.53 23.60 14.58
C MET A 208 5.40 22.35 14.75
N THR A 209 5.31 21.71 15.92
CA THR A 209 5.90 20.39 16.20
C THR A 209 5.24 19.28 15.37
N PRO A 210 5.87 18.10 15.20
CA PRO A 210 5.26 16.97 14.50
C PRO A 210 3.89 16.56 15.08
N GLN A 211 3.74 16.58 16.41
CA GLN A 211 2.48 16.26 17.08
C GLN A 211 1.37 17.28 16.77
N GLU A 212 1.71 18.56 16.66
CA GLU A 212 0.75 19.62 16.34
C GLU A 212 0.32 19.58 14.89
N ARG A 213 1.25 19.28 13.96
CA ARG A 213 0.91 19.02 12.55
C ARG A 213 -0.05 17.84 12.45
N GLU A 214 0.23 16.76 13.16
CA GLU A 214 -0.66 15.60 13.21
C GLU A 214 -2.02 15.94 13.83
N ARG A 215 -2.07 16.77 14.87
CA ARG A 215 -3.33 17.23 15.43
C ARG A 215 -4.15 18.05 14.44
N LEU A 216 -3.52 18.93 13.67
CA LEU A 216 -4.18 19.71 12.63
C LEU A 216 -4.77 18.82 11.54
N ARG A 217 -4.02 17.79 11.10
CA ARG A 217 -4.55 16.76 10.18
C ARG A 217 -5.76 16.06 10.78
N LYS A 218 -5.69 15.59 12.02
CA LYS A 218 -6.83 14.93 12.70
C LYS A 218 -8.06 15.84 12.71
N ILE A 219 -7.90 17.13 13.01
CA ILE A 219 -9.00 18.10 12.97
C ILE A 219 -9.62 18.15 11.57
N TYR A 220 -8.81 18.22 10.51
CA TYR A 220 -9.31 18.18 9.14
C TYR A 220 -10.10 16.90 8.88
N TYR A 221 -9.54 15.73 9.17
CA TYR A 221 -10.18 14.44 8.91
C TYR A 221 -11.52 14.27 9.62
N TYR A 222 -11.58 14.59 10.90
CA TYR A 222 -12.80 14.45 11.69
C TYR A 222 -13.88 15.46 11.30
N HIS A 223 -13.50 16.61 10.77
CA HIS A 223 -14.43 17.72 10.58
C HIS A 223 -14.63 18.21 9.15
N ARG A 224 -13.96 17.63 8.15
CA ARG A 224 -14.06 18.05 6.73
C ARG A 224 -15.47 18.06 6.14
N LYS A 225 -16.41 17.33 6.76
CA LYS A 225 -17.83 17.32 6.35
C LYS A 225 -18.73 18.24 7.18
N SER A 226 -18.24 18.75 8.30
CA SER A 226 -19.05 19.44 9.32
C SER A 226 -18.59 20.85 9.63
N LEU A 227 -17.33 21.18 9.35
CA LEU A 227 -16.73 22.49 9.62
C LEU A 227 -16.10 23.06 8.35
N THR A 228 -16.12 24.38 8.25
CA THR A 228 -15.31 25.14 7.32
C THR A 228 -13.84 25.16 7.75
N ILE A 229 -12.93 25.46 6.83
CA ILE A 229 -11.49 25.58 7.12
C ILE A 229 -11.23 26.62 8.23
N ARG A 230 -11.95 27.74 8.23
CA ARG A 230 -11.83 28.77 9.28
C ARG A 230 -12.19 28.24 10.66
N GLU A 231 -13.27 27.47 10.77
CA GLU A 231 -13.69 26.85 12.03
C GLU A 231 -12.70 25.79 12.51
N MET A 232 -12.09 25.04 11.58
CA MET A 232 -11.00 24.11 11.90
C MET A 232 -9.75 24.82 12.42
N VAL A 233 -9.37 25.97 11.83
CA VAL A 233 -8.27 26.80 12.33
C VAL A 233 -8.56 27.28 13.75
N VAL A 234 -9.78 27.75 14.03
CA VAL A 234 -10.19 28.15 15.40
C VAL A 234 -10.06 26.97 16.36
N LYS A 235 -10.49 25.77 15.95
CA LYS A 235 -10.37 24.56 16.75
C LYS A 235 -8.92 24.20 17.06
N PHE A 236 -8.03 24.38 16.09
CA PHE A 236 -6.59 24.19 16.28
C PHE A 236 -5.99 25.24 17.22
N LYS A 237 -6.35 26.53 17.04
CA LYS A 237 -5.93 27.62 17.94
C LYS A 237 -6.32 27.32 19.39
N ASN A 238 -7.56 26.90 19.62
CA ASN A 238 -8.04 26.52 20.95
C ASN A 238 -7.25 25.35 21.55
N TYR A 239 -6.91 24.34 20.75
CA TYR A 239 -6.05 23.23 21.18
C TYR A 239 -4.67 23.73 21.62
N ILE A 240 -4.03 24.58 20.81
CA ILE A 240 -2.73 25.15 21.17
C ILE A 240 -2.83 25.96 22.46
N SER A 241 -3.78 26.88 22.57
CA SER A 241 -3.97 27.70 23.77
C SER A 241 -4.27 26.89 25.03
N SER A 242 -4.97 25.76 24.90
CA SER A 242 -5.21 24.86 26.05
C SER A 242 -3.93 24.14 26.51
N LYS A 243 -3.00 23.87 25.58
CA LYS A 243 -1.72 23.23 25.88
C LYS A 243 -0.72 24.21 26.50
N THR A 244 -0.70 25.46 26.06
CA THR A 244 0.15 26.49 26.69
C THR A 244 -0.30 26.83 28.11
N LYS A 245 -1.62 26.86 28.36
CA LYS A 245 -2.15 27.07 29.72
C LYS A 245 -1.78 25.95 30.69
N SER A 246 -1.74 24.70 30.23
CA SER A 246 -1.32 23.58 31.08
C SER A 246 0.18 23.59 31.41
N ASP A 247 1.03 24.17 30.56
CA ASP A 247 2.46 24.28 30.85
C ASP A 247 2.74 25.41 31.87
N ASP A 248 2.01 26.54 31.80
CA ASP A 248 2.12 27.67 32.74
C ASP A 248 1.58 27.34 34.15
N ASP A 249 0.58 26.47 34.28
CA ASP A 249 0.05 26.04 35.59
C ASP A 249 0.96 25.02 36.31
N THR A 250 2.00 24.50 35.66
CA THR A 250 3.01 23.60 36.28
C THR A 250 4.27 24.30 36.79
N GLN A 251 4.38 25.63 36.67
CA GLN A 251 5.50 26.42 37.22
C GLN A 251 5.09 27.33 38.40
N VAL A 252 4.10 26.90 39.19
CA VAL A 252 3.87 27.46 40.52
C VAL A 252 3.79 26.30 41.52
N GLY A 253 4.97 25.84 41.94
CA GLY A 253 5.16 24.83 42.99
C GLY A 253 6.56 24.90 43.55
#